data_AF-A0A919ASX5-F1
#
_entry.id   AF-A0A919ASX5-F1
#
_cell.length_a   1.000
_cell.length_b   1.000
_cell.length_c   1.000
_cell.angle_alpha   90.00
_cell.angle_beta   90.00
_cell.angle_gamma   90.00
#
_symmetry.space_group_name_H-M   'P 1'
#
loop_
_entity.id
_entity.type
_entity.pdbx_description
1 polymer ?
#
loop_
_entity_poly.entity_id
_entity_poly.type
_entity_poly.pdbx_seq_one_letter_code
_entity_poly.pdbx_strand_id
1 'polypeptide(L)' 'MSQPHPVIRFTNELMTVCDLDQEAAGTFVRTVYQEGMHEGEQRVIVEVHRRDRTIAELERELARLRGEPAE' A
#
# COMPACT_ATOMS: atom_id res chain seq x y z
N MET A 1 14.70 22.51 -7.50
CA MET A 1 13.74 22.13 -8.55
C MET A 1 12.83 21.06 -7.98
N SER A 2 11.51 21.26 -7.94
CA SER A 2 10.58 20.22 -7.49
C SER A 2 10.47 19.15 -8.57
N GLN A 3 10.51 17.88 -8.21
CA GLN A 3 10.31 16.82 -9.21
C GLN A 3 8.86 16.86 -9.73
N PRO A 4 8.63 16.61 -11.03
CA PRO A 4 7.29 16.54 -11.58
C PRO A 4 6.49 15.41 -10.91
N HIS A 5 5.20 15.65 -10.70
CA HIS A 5 4.29 14.67 -10.10
C HIS A 5 4.35 13.33 -10.87
N PRO A 6 4.38 12.16 -10.18
CA PRO A 6 4.58 10.86 -10.82
C PRO A 6 3.62 10.60 -11.98
N VAL A 7 2.34 10.94 -11.82
CA VAL A 7 1.32 10.79 -12.88
C VAL A 7 1.68 11.57 -14.14
N ILE A 8 2.22 12.78 -14.02
CA ILE A 8 2.60 13.62 -15.17
C ILE A 8 3.80 13.01 -15.88
N ARG A 9 4.82 12.60 -15.11
CA ARG A 9 6.02 11.95 -15.67
C ARG A 9 5.65 10.67 -16.42
N PHE A 10 4.87 9.78 -15.80
CA PHE A 10 4.49 8.51 -16.40
C PHE A 10 3.52 8.65 -17.58
N THR A 11 2.64 9.65 -17.58
CA THR A 11 1.78 9.93 -18.73
C THR A 11 2.64 10.29 -19.95
N ASN A 12 3.63 11.16 -19.76
CA ASN A 12 4.54 11.54 -20.84
C ASN A 12 5.37 10.35 -21.33
N GLU A 13 5.95 9.56 -20.41
CA GLU A 13 6.71 8.36 -20.76
C GLU A 13 5.85 7.32 -21.49
N LEU A 14 4.58 7.14 -21.11
CA LEU A 14 3.68 6.20 -21.78
C LEU A 14 3.37 6.64 -23.21
N MET A 15 3.16 7.94 -23.42
CA MET A 15 2.96 8.51 -24.76
C MET A 15 4.21 8.40 -25.65
N THR A 16 5.43 8.27 -25.10
CA THR A 16 6.63 8.08 -25.94
C THR A 16 6.83 6.64 -26.38
N VAL A 17 6.29 5.67 -25.64
CA VAL A 17 6.45 4.23 -25.92
C VAL A 17 5.20 3.58 -26.51
N CYS A 18 4.05 4.24 -26.44
CA CYS A 18 2.77 3.80 -26.98
C CYS A 18 2.10 4.91 -27.78
N ASP A 19 1.41 4.54 -28.86
CA ASP A 19 0.61 5.47 -29.67
C ASP A 19 -0.72 5.75 -28.97
N LEU A 20 -0.63 6.46 -27.84
CA LEU A 20 -1.77 6.92 -27.06
C LEU A 20 -1.76 8.44 -27.02
N ASP A 21 -2.94 9.03 -27.15
CA ASP A 21 -3.11 10.44 -26.84
C ASP A 21 -2.97 10.69 -25.32
N GLN A 22 -2.88 11.97 -24.97
CA GLN A 22 -2.71 12.41 -23.58
C GLN A 22 -3.88 12.00 -22.68
N GLU A 23 -5.09 11.92 -23.23
CA GLU A 23 -6.29 11.57 -22.48
C GLU A 23 -6.28 10.07 -22.11
N ALA A 24 -6.02 9.22 -23.09
CA ALA A 24 -5.91 7.78 -22.92
C ALA A 24 -4.73 7.40 -22.01
N ALA A 25 -3.54 7.96 -22.25
CA ALA A 25 -2.37 7.71 -21.41
C ALA A 25 -2.57 8.21 -19.97
N GLY A 26 -3.15 9.41 -19.82
CA GLY A 26 -3.42 9.98 -18.50
C GLY A 26 -4.47 9.19 -17.71
N THR A 27 -5.48 8.66 -18.39
CA THR A 27 -6.51 7.81 -17.77
C THR A 27 -5.91 6.50 -17.31
N PHE A 28 -5.14 5.84 -18.17
CA PHE A 28 -4.45 4.59 -17.83
C PHE A 28 -3.55 4.76 -16.59
N VAL A 29 -2.67 5.77 -16.58
CA VAL A 29 -1.73 6.01 -15.47
C VAL A 29 -2.48 6.31 -14.17
N ARG A 30 -3.57 7.07 -14.21
CA ARG A 30 -4.40 7.34 -13.01
C ARG A 30 -5.04 6.06 -12.48
N THR A 31 -5.60 5.22 -13.34
CA THR A 31 -6.22 3.95 -12.94
C THR A 31 -5.19 3.03 -12.28
N VAL A 32 -4.04 2.80 -12.91
CA VAL A 32 -2.97 1.96 -12.35
C VAL A 32 -2.45 2.52 -11.03
N TYR A 33 -2.28 3.85 -10.94
CA TYR A 33 -1.84 4.49 -9.70
C TYR A 33 -2.86 4.31 -8.57
N GLN A 34 -4.15 4.45 -8.84
CA GLN A 34 -5.22 4.26 -7.86
C GLN A 34 -5.35 2.80 -7.42
N GLU A 35 -5.28 1.86 -8.36
CA GLU A 35 -5.29 0.42 -8.07
C GLU A 35 -4.11 0.02 -7.20
N GLY A 36 -2.89 0.47 -7.55
CA GLY A 36 -1.70 0.21 -6.74
C GLY A 36 -1.77 0.82 -5.34
N MET A 37 -2.41 1.99 -5.18
CA MET A 37 -2.68 2.57 -3.87
C MET A 37 -3.66 1.71 -3.06
N HIS A 38 -4.78 1.27 -3.66
CA HIS A 38 -5.75 0.41 -2.98
C HIS A 38 -5.14 -0.95 -2.56
N GLU A 39 -4.35 -1.58 -3.42
CA GLU A 39 -3.63 -2.82 -3.08
C GLU A 39 -2.62 -2.60 -1.95
N GLY A 40 -1.89 -1.48 -2.01
CA GLY A 40 -0.96 -1.07 -0.96
C GLY A 40 -1.66 -0.88 0.39
N GLU A 41 -2.79 -0.18 0.41
CA GLU A 41 -3.62 0.02 1.60
C GLU A 41 -4.12 -1.31 2.17
N GLN A 42 -4.64 -2.20 1.33
CA GLN A 42 -5.10 -3.53 1.76
C GLN A 42 -3.96 -4.36 2.37
N ARG A 43 -2.77 -4.33 1.75
CA ARG A 43 -1.60 -5.04 2.27
C ARG A 43 -1.18 -4.50 3.65
N VAL A 44 -1.18 -3.19 3.84
CA VAL A 44 -0.88 -2.56 5.13
C VAL A 44 -1.90 -3.00 6.19
N ILE A 45 -3.19 -3.03 5.85
CA ILE A 45 -4.24 -3.50 6.77
C ILE A 45 -3.97 -4.94 7.20
N VAL A 46 -3.64 -5.84 6.28
CA VAL A 46 -3.32 -7.24 6.59
C VAL A 46 -2.09 -7.37 7.48
N GLU A 47 -1.02 -6.61 7.19
CA GLU A 47 0.19 -6.62 7.99
C GLU A 47 -0.05 -6.09 9.41
N VAL A 48 -0.85 -5.04 9.58
CA VAL A 48 -1.27 -4.53 10.90
C VAL A 48 -2.02 -5.61 11.67
N HIS A 49 -3.06 -6.22 11.09
CA HIS A 49 -3.82 -7.28 11.76
C HIS A 49 -2.96 -8.50 12.13
N ARG A 50 -1.93 -8.79 11.34
CA ARG A 50 -0.97 -9.85 11.67
C ARG A 50 -0.11 -9.46 12.86
N ARG A 51 0.40 -8.22 12.90
CA ARG A 51 1.20 -7.71 14.02
C ARG A 51 0.39 -7.66 15.31
N ASP A 52 -0.86 -7.20 15.25
CA ASP A 52 -1.74 -7.13 16.43
C ASP A 52 -1.99 -8.52 17.02
N ARG A 53 -2.21 -9.53 16.16
CA ARG A 53 -2.32 -10.93 16.61
C ARG A 53 -1.06 -11.41 17.30
N THR A 54 0.11 -11.17 16.70
CA THR A 54 1.40 -11.53 17.30
C THR A 54 1.61 -10.83 18.65
N ILE A 55 1.25 -9.55 18.76
CA ILE A 55 1.34 -8.79 20.01
C ILE A 55 0.45 -9.43 21.07
N ALA A 56 -0.81 -9.71 20.76
CA ALA A 56 -1.75 -10.33 21.69
C ALA A 56 -1.28 -11.72 22.14
N GLU A 57 -0.66 -12.50 21.26
CA GLU A 57 -0.07 -13.80 21.61
C GLU A 57 1.11 -13.64 22.57
N LEU A 58 2.00 -12.68 22.30
CA LEU A 58 3.16 -12.39 23.15
C LEU A 58 2.73 -11.83 24.52
N GLU A 59 1.71 -10.99 24.57
CA GLU A 59 1.15 -10.46 25.82
C GLU A 59 0.57 -11.58 26.68
N ARG A 60 -0.19 -12.50 26.09
CA ARG A 60 -0.69 -13.70 26.80
C ARG A 60 0.45 -14.56 27.33
N GLU A 61 1.50 -14.75 26.54
CA GLU A 61 2.64 -15.55 26.97
C GLU A 61 3.43 -14.86 28.10
N LEU A 62 3.60 -13.54 28.03
CA LEU A 62 4.18 -12.75 29.12
C LEU A 62 3.35 -12.83 30.40
N ALA A 63 2.03 -12.71 30.30
CA ALA A 63 1.12 -12.87 31.44
C ALA A 63 1.28 -14.26 32.08
N ARG A 64 1.33 -15.33 31.27
CA ARG A 64 1.61 -16.69 31.76
C ARG A 64 2.96 -16.80 32.45
N LEU A 65 4.02 -16.26 31.87
CA LEU A 65 5.36 -16.27 32.46
C LEU A 65 5.43 -15.48 33.78
N ARG A 66 4.56 -14.47 33.96
CA ARG A 66 4.40 -13.71 35.20
C ARG A 66 3.47 -14.38 36.22
N GLY A 67 2.78 -15.44 35.85
CA GLY A 67 1.79 -16.11 36.70
C GLY A 67 0.48 -15.35 36.83
N GLU A 68 0.18 -14.45 35.89
CA GLU A 68 -1.09 -13.69 35.85
C GLU A 68 -2.21 -14.61 35.32
N PRO A 69 -3.41 -14.59 35.92
CA PRO A 69 -4.53 -15.40 35.46
C PRO A 69 -4.99 -14.92 34.08
N ALA A 70 -5.26 -15.87 33.17
CA ALA A 70 -5.85 -15.58 31.87
C ALA A 70 -7.35 -15.32 32.05
N GLU A 71 -7.76 -14.05 32.08
CA GLU A 71 -9.17 -13.65 31.93
C GLU A 71 -9.63 -13.78 30.47
#